data_AF-A0A699VKG4-F1
#
_entry.id   AF-A0A699VKG4-F1
#
_cell.length_a   1.000
_cell.length_b   1.000
_cell.length_c   1.000
_cell.angle_alpha   90.00
_cell.angle_beta   90.00
_cell.angle_gamma   90.00
#
_symmetry.space_group_name_H-M   'P 1'
#
loop_
_entity.id
_entity.type
_entity.pdbx_description
1 polymer ?
#
loop_
_entity_poly.entity_id
_entity_poly.type
_entity_poly.pdbx_seq_one_letter_code
_entity_poly.pdbx_strand_id
1 'polypeptide(L)'
;FTSRLDCTGRMSISALMKCTAVIRQFTYGSTADAFDEYLQMSEHTARDALFFFNMCIIELYMPKYLRKPTSEDVVNIQQKHNNVHGFPRMRGSIDCMHWEWKNCPVAWHGQYDRGDKKYPIIMLEAVASQDL
;
A
#
# COMPACT_ATOMS: atom_id res chain seq x y z
N PHE A 1 16.98 -16.83 -1.33
CA PHE A 1 18.03 -16.46 -0.37
C PHE A 1 18.75 -17.70 0.16
N THR A 2 19.90 -18.08 -0.40
CA THR A 2 20.75 -19.16 0.14
C THR A 2 22.11 -18.60 0.53
N SER A 3 22.64 -19.02 1.68
CA SER A 3 23.98 -18.59 2.11
C SER A 3 25.03 -19.34 1.30
N ARG A 4 25.94 -18.60 0.66
CA ARG A 4 27.03 -19.15 -0.15
C ARG A 4 28.37 -18.63 0.36
N LEU A 5 29.47 -19.29 -0.01
CA LEU A 5 30.79 -18.72 0.20
C LEU A 5 31.00 -17.58 -0.79
N ASP A 6 31.61 -16.49 -0.34
CA ASP A 6 32.03 -15.39 -1.19
C ASP A 6 33.35 -15.73 -1.93
N CYS A 7 33.79 -14.82 -2.80
CA CYS A 7 35.03 -14.98 -3.58
C CYS A 7 36.29 -15.06 -2.71
N THR A 8 36.21 -14.74 -1.40
CA THR A 8 37.31 -14.83 -0.44
C THR A 8 37.22 -16.08 0.45
N GLY A 9 36.21 -16.93 0.24
CA GLY A 9 35.97 -18.14 1.04
C GLY A 9 35.32 -17.87 2.40
N ARG A 10 34.74 -16.68 2.60
CA ARG A 10 33.95 -16.36 3.81
C ARG A 10 32.47 -16.60 3.57
N MET A 11 31.72 -16.87 4.64
CA MET A 11 30.27 -16.99 4.52
C MET A 11 29.68 -15.64 4.12
N SER A 12 28.97 -15.61 2.99
CA SER A 12 28.23 -14.44 2.54
C SER A 12 27.12 -14.05 3.52
N ILE A 13 26.61 -12.82 3.35
CA ILE A 13 25.53 -12.24 4.13
C ILE A 13 24.34 -13.21 4.23
N SER A 14 23.91 -13.46 5.47
CA SER A 14 22.82 -14.37 5.77
C SER A 14 21.48 -13.94 5.15
N ALA A 15 20.60 -14.90 4.90
CA ALA A 15 19.24 -14.64 4.42
C ALA A 15 18.47 -13.71 5.39
N LEU A 16 18.64 -13.91 6.70
CA LEU A 16 17.99 -13.08 7.72
C LEU A 16 18.42 -11.61 7.66
N MET A 17 19.73 -11.36 7.45
CA MET A 17 20.24 -9.99 7.30
C MET A 17 19.70 -9.32 6.04
N LYS A 18 19.60 -10.05 4.92
CA LYS A 18 19.00 -9.55 3.68
C LYS A 18 17.53 -9.17 3.88
N CYS A 19 16.74 -10.04 4.52
CA CYS A 19 15.34 -9.71 4.85
C CYS A 19 15.25 -8.51 5.80
N THR A 20 16.13 -8.42 6.79
CA THR A 20 16.16 -7.29 7.74
C THR A 20 16.46 -5.97 7.03
N ALA A 21 17.41 -5.94 6.09
CA ALA A 21 17.73 -4.77 5.29
C ALA A 21 16.53 -4.33 4.45
N VAL A 22 15.83 -5.28 3.82
CA VAL A 22 14.64 -5.02 3.01
C VAL A 22 13.50 -4.45 3.85
N ILE A 23 13.19 -5.08 4.99
CA ILE A 23 12.13 -4.59 5.89
C ILE A 23 12.45 -3.15 6.34
N ARG A 24 13.71 -2.85 6.66
CA ARG A 24 14.14 -1.51 7.02
C ARG A 24 14.01 -0.50 5.88
N GLN A 25 14.37 -0.87 4.65
CA GLN A 25 14.15 -0.04 3.45
C GLN A 25 12.66 0.30 3.31
N PHE A 26 11.77 -0.66 3.53
CA PHE A 26 10.32 -0.43 3.47
C PHE A 26 9.79 0.44 4.60
N THR A 27 10.21 0.21 5.84
CA THR A 27 9.67 0.95 6.99
C THR A 27 10.14 2.40 7.04
N TYR A 28 11.37 2.66 6.62
CA TYR A 28 12.00 3.97 6.78
C TYR A 28 12.19 4.73 5.46
N GLY A 29 11.90 4.12 4.31
CA GLY A 29 12.18 4.72 3.00
C GLY A 29 13.67 4.98 2.76
N SER A 30 14.54 4.21 3.42
CA SER A 30 15.99 4.39 3.36
C SER A 30 16.56 3.99 2.01
N THR A 31 17.66 4.64 1.62
CA THR A 31 18.42 4.31 0.41
C THR A 31 19.17 2.98 0.57
N ALA A 32 19.50 2.34 -0.55
CA ALA A 32 20.11 1.00 -0.55
C ALA A 32 21.56 1.00 -0.01
N ASP A 33 22.25 2.14 -0.07
CA ASP A 33 23.62 2.37 0.43
C ASP A 33 23.66 2.61 1.96
N ALA A 34 22.55 3.04 2.56
CA ALA A 34 22.45 3.35 3.99
C ALA A 34 22.75 2.14 4.91
N PHE A 35 22.77 0.92 4.36
CA PHE A 35 23.01 -0.32 5.10
C PHE A 35 24.44 -0.85 4.97
N ASP A 36 25.31 -0.20 4.20
CA ASP A 36 26.70 -0.63 4.05
C ASP A 36 27.47 -0.48 5.37
N GLU A 37 27.31 0.66 6.07
CA GLU A 37 27.97 0.91 7.34
C GLU A 37 27.45 0.01 8.48
N TYR A 38 26.14 -0.25 8.53
CA TYR A 38 25.50 -0.97 9.65
C TYR A 38 25.40 -2.48 9.46
N LEU A 39 25.10 -2.94 8.24
CA LEU A 39 24.89 -4.35 7.94
C LEU A 39 26.05 -4.95 7.14
N GLN A 40 27.08 -4.15 6.80
CA GLN A 40 28.19 -4.54 5.93
C GLN A 40 27.67 -5.14 4.63
N MET A 41 26.66 -4.47 4.06
CA MET A 41 25.94 -4.91 2.89
C MET A 41 26.12 -3.90 1.76
N SER A 42 26.75 -4.36 0.68
CA SER A 42 26.91 -3.53 -0.51
C SER A 42 25.55 -3.11 -1.06
N GLU A 43 25.50 -1.89 -1.61
CA GLU A 43 24.31 -1.33 -2.25
C GLU A 43 23.70 -2.28 -3.29
N HIS A 44 24.55 -2.95 -4.08
CA HIS A 44 24.12 -3.95 -5.06
C HIS A 44 23.37 -5.12 -4.39
N THR A 45 23.92 -5.65 -3.29
CA THR A 45 23.29 -6.76 -2.56
C THR A 45 21.98 -6.33 -1.92
N ALA A 46 21.91 -5.10 -1.40
CA ALA A 46 20.69 -4.53 -0.83
C ALA A 46 19.59 -4.35 -1.89
N ARG A 47 19.94 -3.87 -3.09
CA ARG A 47 19.01 -3.76 -4.22
C ARG A 47 18.50 -5.11 -4.70
N ASP A 48 19.40 -6.09 -4.89
CA ASP A 48 19.00 -7.44 -5.29
C ASP A 48 18.10 -8.08 -4.24
N ALA A 49 18.44 -7.92 -2.95
CA ALA A 49 17.62 -8.44 -1.86
C ALA A 49 16.22 -7.84 -1.88
N LEU A 50 16.10 -6.52 -2.10
CA LEU A 50 14.82 -5.83 -2.24
C LEU A 50 14.02 -6.39 -3.43
N PHE A 51 14.65 -6.54 -4.59
CA PHE A 51 14.00 -7.07 -5.78
C PHE A 51 13.47 -8.50 -5.57
N PHE A 52 14.30 -9.42 -5.08
CA PHE A 52 13.89 -10.81 -4.85
C PHE A 52 12.82 -10.92 -3.76
N PHE A 53 12.94 -10.13 -2.69
CA PHE A 53 11.93 -10.10 -1.64
C PHE A 53 10.58 -9.66 -2.20
N ASN A 54 10.55 -8.61 -3.03
CA ASN A 54 9.33 -8.13 -3.67
C ASN A 54 8.71 -9.16 -4.60
N MET A 55 9.53 -9.84 -5.40
CA MET A 55 9.05 -10.93 -6.24
C MET A 55 8.41 -12.05 -5.41
N CYS A 56 9.02 -12.44 -4.29
CA CYS A 56 8.44 -13.44 -3.38
C CYS A 56 7.13 -12.96 -2.74
N ILE A 57 7.05 -11.72 -2.29
CA ILE A 57 5.82 -11.14 -1.72
C ILE A 57 4.71 -11.11 -2.77
N ILE A 58 5.04 -10.69 -4.00
CA ILE A 58 4.09 -10.70 -5.11
C ILE A 58 3.64 -12.13 -5.38
N GLU A 59 4.54 -13.10 -5.53
CA GLU A 59 4.17 -14.50 -5.79
C GLU A 59 3.28 -15.07 -4.68
N LEU A 60 3.59 -14.79 -3.41
CA LEU A 60 2.85 -15.30 -2.26
C LEU A 60 1.45 -14.69 -2.14
N TYR A 61 1.32 -13.39 -2.39
CA TYR A 61 0.10 -12.63 -2.10
C TYR A 61 -0.71 -12.27 -3.33
N MET A 62 -0.12 -12.29 -4.53
CA MET A 62 -0.80 -11.96 -5.79
C MET A 62 -2.10 -12.75 -6.00
N PRO A 63 -2.13 -14.08 -5.78
CA PRO A 63 -3.34 -14.86 -6.00
C PRO A 63 -4.51 -14.44 -5.10
N LYS A 64 -4.22 -13.85 -3.94
CA LYS A 64 -5.24 -13.47 -2.95
C LYS A 64 -5.61 -11.99 -3.02
N TYR A 65 -4.62 -11.11 -3.10
CA TYR A 65 -4.77 -9.67 -2.89
C TYR A 65 -4.62 -8.84 -4.19
N LEU A 66 -3.79 -9.29 -5.15
CA LEU A 66 -3.62 -8.58 -6.44
C LEU A 66 -4.52 -9.11 -7.57
N ARG A 67 -5.44 -10.03 -7.25
CA ARG A 67 -6.44 -10.51 -8.21
C ARG A 67 -7.62 -9.54 -8.30
N LYS A 68 -8.35 -9.61 -9.40
CA LYS A 68 -9.64 -8.91 -9.51
C LYS A 68 -10.58 -9.41 -8.39
N PRO A 69 -11.27 -8.50 -7.66
CA PRO A 69 -12.26 -8.91 -6.66
C PRO A 69 -13.37 -9.75 -7.30
N THR A 70 -13.79 -10.80 -6.62
CA THR A 70 -14.99 -11.56 -6.98
C THR A 70 -16.23 -10.79 -6.54
N SER A 71 -17.40 -11.21 -7.02
CA SER A 71 -18.68 -10.66 -6.54
C SER A 71 -18.85 -10.85 -5.02
N GLU A 72 -18.34 -11.95 -4.48
CA GLU A 72 -18.40 -12.24 -3.04
C GLU A 72 -17.52 -11.28 -2.24
N ASP A 73 -16.28 -11.03 -2.69
CA ASP A 73 -15.39 -10.06 -2.04
C ASP A 73 -16.04 -8.66 -1.99
N VAL A 74 -16.68 -8.25 -3.08
CA VAL A 74 -17.38 -6.94 -3.16
C VAL A 74 -18.55 -6.88 -2.17
N VAL A 75 -19.33 -7.95 -2.05
CA VAL A 75 -20.44 -8.01 -1.08
C VAL A 75 -19.91 -7.99 0.35
N ASN A 76 -18.85 -8.75 0.65
CA ASN A 76 -18.25 -8.81 1.98
C ASN A 76 -17.67 -7.45 2.40
N ILE A 77 -16.95 -6.77 1.50
CA ILE A 77 -16.44 -5.41 1.72
C ILE A 77 -17.62 -4.46 2.00
N GLN A 78 -18.69 -4.55 1.21
CA GLN A 78 -19.85 -3.68 1.38
C GLN A 78 -20.56 -3.92 2.73
N GLN A 79 -20.77 -5.18 3.11
CA GLN A 79 -21.39 -5.52 4.38
C GLN A 79 -20.54 -5.08 5.57
N LYS A 80 -19.22 -5.29 5.51
CA LYS A 80 -18.29 -4.87 6.56
C LYS A 80 -18.35 -3.36 6.78
N HIS A 81 -18.26 -2.56 5.71
CA HIS A 81 -18.37 -1.11 5.85
C HIS A 81 -19.77 -0.64 6.27
N ASN A 82 -20.84 -1.34 5.86
CA ASN A 82 -22.19 -1.01 6.32
C ASN A 82 -22.33 -1.21 7.84
N ASN A 83 -21.78 -2.29 8.36
CA ASN A 83 -21.87 -2.60 9.78
C ASN A 83 -21.04 -1.62 10.63
N VAL A 84 -19.88 -1.18 10.14
CA VAL A 84 -18.99 -0.29 10.89
C VAL A 84 -19.35 1.18 10.71
N HIS A 85 -19.71 1.61 9.50
CA HIS A 85 -19.89 3.03 9.15
C HIS A 85 -21.32 3.40 8.76
N GLY A 86 -22.23 2.43 8.63
CA GLY A 86 -23.63 2.68 8.25
C GLY A 86 -23.84 3.08 6.79
N PHE A 87 -22.82 2.97 5.92
CA PHE A 87 -22.86 3.55 4.56
C PHE A 87 -22.73 2.52 3.41
N PRO A 88 -23.82 2.20 2.67
CA PRO A 88 -23.91 1.19 1.60
C PRO A 88 -23.12 1.45 0.31
N ARG A 89 -22.20 2.42 0.31
CA ARG A 89 -21.46 2.83 -0.89
C ARG A 89 -19.94 2.79 -0.76
N MET A 90 -19.40 2.40 0.39
CA MET A 90 -17.96 2.21 0.57
C MET A 90 -17.50 0.90 -0.09
N ARG A 91 -17.09 0.99 -1.36
CA ARG A 91 -16.32 -0.05 -2.04
C ARG A 91 -14.85 0.36 -1.96
N GLY A 92 -14.09 -0.30 -1.10
CA GLY A 92 -12.70 0.04 -0.75
C GLY A 92 -11.82 0.35 -1.97
N SER A 93 -11.68 1.63 -2.28
CA SER A 93 -10.74 2.17 -3.24
C SER A 93 -10.14 3.41 -2.62
N ILE A 94 -8.83 3.60 -2.78
CA ILE A 94 -8.09 4.81 -2.41
C ILE A 94 -8.43 5.91 -3.44
N ASP A 95 -9.72 6.16 -3.67
CA ASP A 95 -10.16 7.18 -4.61
C ASP A 95 -11.16 8.13 -3.95
N CYS A 96 -10.88 9.42 -4.11
CA CYS A 96 -11.69 10.51 -3.61
C CYS A 96 -12.88 10.69 -4.54
N MET A 97 -14.04 10.22 -4.12
CA MET A 97 -15.26 10.38 -4.90
C MET A 97 -15.80 11.79 -4.70
N HIS A 98 -16.01 12.51 -5.81
CA HIS A 98 -16.60 13.83 -5.83
C HIS A 98 -18.12 13.72 -5.95
N TRP A 99 -18.85 14.13 -4.92
CA TRP A 99 -20.31 14.05 -4.86
C TRP A 99 -20.95 15.43 -4.88
N GLU A 100 -21.92 15.64 -5.77
CA GLU A 100 -22.79 16.81 -5.72
C GLU A 100 -23.63 16.77 -4.43
N TRP A 101 -23.54 17.84 -3.64
CA TRP A 101 -24.31 18.01 -2.43
C TRP A 101 -25.61 18.77 -2.71
N LYS A 102 -26.59 18.07 -3.29
CA LYS A 102 -27.87 18.65 -3.74
C LYS A 102 -28.62 19.47 -2.67
N ASN A 103 -28.45 19.13 -1.39
CA ASN A 103 -29.09 19.80 -0.26
C ASN A 103 -28.09 20.56 0.63
N CYS A 104 -26.99 21.08 0.06
CA CYS A 104 -26.02 21.88 0.81
C CYS A 104 -26.70 23.14 1.39
N PRO A 105 -26.59 23.40 2.70
CA PRO A 105 -27.10 24.63 3.29
C PRO A 105 -26.45 25.86 2.65
N VAL A 106 -27.21 26.93 2.42
CA VAL A 106 -26.73 28.16 1.77
C VAL A 106 -25.49 28.73 2.46
N ALA A 107 -25.43 28.67 3.79
CA ALA A 107 -24.29 29.14 4.57
C ALA A 107 -22.96 28.38 4.29
N TRP A 108 -23.04 27.18 3.71
CA TRP A 108 -21.90 26.30 3.44
C TRP A 108 -21.55 26.28 1.95
N HIS A 109 -22.39 26.85 1.09
CA HIS A 109 -22.25 26.76 -0.36
C HIS A 109 -20.89 27.27 -0.85
N GLY A 110 -20.44 28.43 -0.38
CA GLY A 110 -19.18 29.03 -0.81
C GLY A 110 -17.91 28.23 -0.45
N GLN A 111 -17.98 27.37 0.57
CA GLN A 111 -16.84 26.54 0.98
C GLN A 111 -16.68 25.29 0.11
N TYR A 112 -17.79 24.80 -0.46
CA TYR A 112 -17.82 23.55 -1.24
C TYR A 112 -18.11 23.80 -2.73
N ASP A 113 -18.33 25.04 -3.13
CA ASP A 113 -18.45 25.45 -4.52
C ASP A 113 -17.05 25.53 -5.14
N ARG A 114 -16.77 24.56 -6.00
CA ARG A 114 -15.52 24.46 -6.74
C ARG A 114 -15.77 25.22 -8.04
N GLY A 115 -15.09 26.34 -8.29
CA GLY A 115 -15.43 27.25 -9.40
C GLY A 115 -15.48 26.62 -10.81
N ASP A 116 -14.99 25.38 -10.97
CA ASP A 116 -15.13 24.53 -12.15
C ASP A 116 -16.51 23.84 -12.29
N LYS A 117 -17.28 23.67 -11.21
CA LYS A 117 -18.63 23.07 -11.20
C LYS A 117 -19.63 24.03 -10.56
N LYS A 118 -20.83 24.16 -11.14
CA LYS A 118 -21.87 25.10 -10.69
C LYS A 118 -22.67 24.63 -9.46
N TYR A 119 -22.14 23.68 -8.69
CA TYR A 119 -22.85 23.04 -7.58
C TYR A 119 -21.84 22.62 -6.50
N PRO A 120 -22.24 22.63 -5.22
CA PRO A 120 -21.35 22.33 -4.12
C PRO A 120 -20.99 20.84 -4.16
N ILE A 121 -19.71 20.53 -3.97
CA ILE A 121 -19.18 19.17 -4.04
C ILE A 121 -18.56 18.79 -2.70
N ILE A 122 -18.95 17.65 -2.16
CA ILE A 122 -18.22 17.00 -1.08
C ILE A 122 -17.28 15.96 -1.69
N MET A 123 -16.00 16.04 -1.35
CA MET A 123 -15.06 14.94 -1.55
C MET A 123 -15.21 13.97 -0.38
N LEU A 124 -15.61 12.75 -0.69
CA LEU A 124 -15.58 11.66 0.27
C LEU A 124 -14.33 10.85 -0.01
N GLU A 125 -13.38 10.93 0.92
CA GLU A 125 -12.22 10.06 0.95
C GLU A 125 -12.68 8.69 1.47
N ALA A 126 -12.57 7.66 0.62
CA ALA A 126 -12.85 6.30 1.04
C ALA A 126 -11.65 5.74 1.80
N VAL A 127 -11.87 5.32 3.04
CA VAL A 127 -10.88 4.58 3.82
C VAL A 127 -10.71 3.20 3.20
N ALA A 128 -9.47 2.83 2.87
CA ALA A 128 -9.15 1.52 2.32
C ALA A 128 -9.69 0.40 3.22
N SER A 129 -10.30 -0.62 2.60
CA SER A 129 -10.73 -1.83 3.31
C SER A 129 -9.51 -2.50 3.94
N GLN A 130 -9.64 -2.93 5.20
CA GLN A 130 -8.58 -3.58 5.97
C GLN A 130 -8.07 -4.90 5.35
N ASP A 131 -8.84 -5.50 4.42
CA ASP A 131 -8.61 -6.86 3.91
C ASP A 131 -8.35 -6.92 2.39
N LEU A 132 -8.05 -5.80 1.74
CA LEU A 132 -7.79 -5.76 0.29
C LEU A 132 -6.42 -6.29 -0.10
#